data_AF-A0A418FUD9-F1
#
_entry.id   AF-A0A418FUD9-F1
#
_cell.length_a   1.000
_cell.length_b   1.000
_cell.length_c   1.000
_cell.angle_alpha   90.00
_cell.angle_beta   90.00
_cell.angle_gamma   90.00
#
_symmetry.space_group_name_H-M   'P 1'
#
loop_
_entity.id
_entity.type
_entity.pdbx_description
1 polymer ?
#
loop_
_entity_poly.entity_id
_entity_poly.type
_entity_poly.pdbx_seq_one_letter_code
_entity_poly.pdbx_strand_id
1 'polypeptide(L)'
;MGAPLHPVLSKRKRRLSMDMQQEAFDNLKDHPLYERISHVKTKRLKDLGYMTHLISDLQRHLVQLKRRQTSQLSWEDVTQALKDDTVDRVRDNRSLKQEVELNSQICTYLQTWLAHMSANYVEEHWRHSALFKGDEHARHVGLSWITRQAYHNTDRVLSAIPFPSALSADYADYVDVRTSSVNGMLILIQVATQRILPYSLEDVSE
;
A
#
# COMPACT_ATOMS: atom_id res chain seq x y z
N MET A 1 -46.28 9.95 52.69
CA MET A 1 -46.80 9.19 53.85
C MET A 1 -47.77 8.14 53.33
N GLY A 2 -47.37 6.88 53.30
CA GLY A 2 -48.23 5.74 52.97
C GLY A 2 -47.68 4.53 53.69
N ALA A 3 -48.29 4.15 54.81
CA ALA A 3 -47.82 3.08 55.67
C ALA A 3 -47.92 1.71 54.95
N PRO A 4 -46.86 0.89 54.92
CA PRO A 4 -46.92 -0.42 54.27
C PRO A 4 -47.65 -1.43 55.16
N LEU A 5 -48.79 -1.91 54.67
CA LEU A 5 -49.56 -3.01 55.25
C LEU A 5 -48.72 -4.28 55.37
N HIS A 6 -48.77 -4.89 56.56
CA HIS A 6 -47.97 -6.02 57.03
C HIS A 6 -48.03 -7.28 56.11
N PRO A 7 -46.88 -7.98 55.88
CA PRO A 7 -46.77 -9.14 54.98
C PRO A 7 -47.39 -10.45 55.48
N VAL A 8 -47.99 -10.47 56.68
CA VAL A 8 -48.50 -11.70 57.31
C VAL A 8 -49.92 -12.05 56.85
N LEU A 9 -50.77 -11.05 56.65
CA LEU A 9 -52.16 -11.25 56.19
C LEU A 9 -52.21 -11.66 54.71
N SER A 10 -51.29 -11.15 53.88
CA SER A 10 -51.18 -11.54 52.47
C SER A 10 -50.71 -12.99 52.29
N LYS A 11 -49.79 -13.45 53.15
CA LYS A 11 -49.34 -14.86 53.16
C LYS A 11 -50.45 -15.81 53.58
N ARG A 12 -51.24 -15.47 54.60
CA ARG A 12 -52.37 -16.30 55.06
C ARG A 12 -53.48 -16.38 54.01
N LYS A 13 -53.82 -15.26 53.36
CA LYS A 13 -54.81 -15.20 52.27
C LYS A 13 -54.35 -15.94 51.00
N ARG A 14 -53.05 -15.87 50.68
CA ARG A 14 -52.45 -16.66 49.58
C ARG A 14 -52.43 -18.15 49.88
N ARG A 15 -52.11 -18.57 51.12
CA ARG A 15 -52.18 -19.98 51.53
C ARG A 15 -53.60 -20.52 51.45
N LEU A 16 -54.59 -19.83 52.03
CA LEU A 16 -56.00 -20.20 51.90
C LEU A 16 -56.48 -20.28 50.44
N SER A 17 -56.03 -19.37 49.57
CA SER A 17 -56.34 -19.41 48.13
C SER A 17 -55.66 -20.57 47.41
N MET A 18 -54.45 -20.94 47.82
CA MET A 18 -53.69 -22.05 47.25
C MET A 18 -54.26 -23.39 47.72
N ASP A 19 -54.65 -23.49 49.00
CA ASP A 19 -55.32 -24.65 49.60
C ASP A 19 -56.72 -24.86 48.98
N MET A 20 -57.51 -23.80 48.76
CA MET A 20 -58.79 -23.89 48.03
C MET A 20 -58.60 -24.28 46.56
N GLN A 21 -57.54 -23.79 45.90
CA GLN A 21 -57.22 -24.20 44.53
C GLN A 21 -56.75 -25.65 44.48
N GLN A 22 -56.07 -26.13 45.52
CA GLN A 22 -55.60 -27.52 45.64
C GLN A 22 -56.76 -28.47 45.94
N GLU A 23 -57.66 -28.13 46.87
CA GLU A 23 -58.90 -28.88 47.15
C GLU A 23 -59.84 -28.91 45.93
N ALA A 24 -59.96 -27.82 45.19
CA ALA A 24 -60.72 -27.80 43.94
C ALA A 24 -60.05 -28.66 42.84
N PHE A 25 -58.72 -28.76 42.86
CA PHE A 25 -57.95 -29.59 41.92
C PHE A 25 -58.04 -31.08 42.27
N ASP A 26 -58.06 -31.42 43.56
CA ASP A 26 -58.22 -32.80 44.05
C ASP A 26 -59.67 -33.28 43.89
N ASN A 27 -60.68 -32.45 44.16
CA ASN A 27 -62.08 -32.76 43.81
C ASN A 27 -62.30 -32.89 42.30
N LEU A 28 -61.52 -32.17 41.48
CA LEU A 28 -61.58 -32.31 40.04
C LEU A 28 -60.98 -33.65 39.60
N LYS A 29 -59.99 -34.23 40.28
CA LYS A 29 -59.38 -35.54 39.95
C LYS A 29 -60.35 -36.72 40.05
N ASP A 30 -61.27 -36.66 41.00
CA ASP A 30 -62.26 -37.72 41.26
C ASP A 30 -63.48 -37.64 40.31
N HIS A 31 -63.56 -36.59 39.48
CA HIS A 31 -64.67 -36.41 38.54
C HIS A 31 -64.43 -37.25 37.26
N PRO A 32 -65.43 -37.97 36.71
CA PRO A 32 -65.29 -38.78 35.50
C PRO A 32 -64.92 -37.99 34.24
N LEU A 33 -64.99 -36.66 34.30
CA LEU A 33 -64.53 -35.77 33.23
C LEU A 33 -63.03 -35.48 33.34
N TYR A 34 -62.40 -35.65 34.50
CA TYR A 34 -60.98 -35.39 34.70
C TYR A 34 -60.09 -36.24 33.83
N GLU A 35 -60.40 -37.51 33.68
CA GLU A 35 -59.65 -38.42 32.81
C GLU A 35 -59.67 -37.89 31.38
N ARG A 36 -60.84 -37.48 30.90
CA ARG A 36 -61.03 -36.88 29.57
C ARG A 36 -60.30 -35.53 29.42
N ILE A 37 -60.38 -34.64 30.40
CA ILE A 37 -59.76 -33.30 30.33
C ILE A 37 -58.25 -33.35 30.64
N SER A 38 -57.79 -34.32 31.44
CA SER A 38 -56.39 -34.56 31.76
C SER A 38 -55.65 -35.16 30.57
N HIS A 39 -56.26 -36.03 29.78
CA HIS A 39 -55.71 -36.46 28.48
C HIS A 39 -55.58 -35.29 27.50
N VAL A 40 -56.53 -34.35 27.49
CA VAL A 40 -56.44 -33.13 26.66
C VAL A 40 -55.36 -32.17 27.16
N LYS A 41 -55.22 -31.98 28.49
CA LYS A 41 -54.16 -31.16 29.10
C LYS A 41 -52.79 -31.78 28.92
N THR A 42 -52.65 -33.09 29.09
CA THR A 42 -51.39 -33.82 28.87
C THR A 42 -51.00 -33.84 27.41
N LYS A 43 -51.95 -33.97 26.47
CA LYS A 43 -51.69 -33.80 25.04
C LYS A 43 -51.17 -32.39 24.75
N ARG A 44 -51.86 -31.35 25.21
CA ARG A 44 -51.41 -29.95 25.02
C ARG A 44 -50.06 -29.67 25.67
N LEU A 45 -49.77 -30.21 26.86
CA LEU A 45 -48.47 -30.07 27.51
C LEU A 45 -47.36 -30.80 26.76
N LYS A 46 -47.63 -31.99 26.20
CA LYS A 46 -46.71 -32.71 25.32
C LYS A 46 -46.44 -31.93 24.04
N ASP A 47 -47.48 -31.37 23.43
CA ASP A 47 -47.35 -30.54 22.22
C ASP A 47 -46.52 -29.28 22.51
N LEU A 48 -46.72 -28.64 23.67
CA LEU A 48 -45.96 -27.47 24.10
C LEU A 48 -44.49 -27.82 24.42
N GLY A 49 -44.26 -28.97 25.05
CA GLY A 49 -42.92 -29.52 25.27
C GLY A 49 -42.18 -29.86 23.97
N TYR A 50 -42.90 -30.44 23.01
CA TYR A 50 -42.37 -30.73 21.68
C TYR A 50 -42.01 -29.44 20.92
N MET A 51 -42.90 -28.45 20.93
CA MET A 51 -42.64 -27.16 20.26
C MET A 51 -41.48 -26.41 20.90
N THR A 52 -41.36 -26.42 22.23
CA THR A 52 -40.24 -25.77 22.93
C THR A 52 -38.91 -26.46 22.66
N HIS A 53 -38.88 -27.79 22.61
CA HIS A 53 -37.70 -28.54 22.16
C HIS A 53 -37.36 -28.23 20.70
N LEU A 54 -38.34 -28.23 19.81
CA LEU A 54 -38.15 -27.93 18.39
C LEU A 54 -37.61 -26.53 18.17
N ILE A 55 -38.15 -25.53 18.88
CA ILE A 55 -37.65 -24.14 18.84
C ILE A 55 -36.19 -24.10 19.31
N SER A 56 -35.86 -24.82 20.40
CA SER A 56 -34.50 -24.86 20.94
C SER A 56 -33.52 -25.50 19.94
N ASP A 57 -33.91 -26.59 19.28
CA ASP A 57 -33.09 -27.26 18.26
C ASP A 57 -32.91 -26.41 17.01
N LEU A 58 -33.97 -25.75 16.54
CA LEU A 58 -33.91 -24.82 15.41
C LEU A 58 -33.03 -23.61 15.72
N GLN A 59 -33.13 -23.05 16.93
CA GLN A 59 -32.24 -21.99 17.38
C GLN A 59 -30.77 -22.46 17.41
N ARG A 60 -30.52 -23.69 17.86
CA ARG A 60 -29.18 -24.29 17.86
C ARG A 60 -28.62 -24.45 16.45
N HIS A 61 -29.44 -24.90 15.50
CA HIS A 61 -29.06 -25.00 14.09
C HIS A 61 -28.80 -23.63 13.46
N LEU A 62 -29.61 -22.62 13.75
CA LEU A 62 -29.38 -21.25 13.26
C LEU A 62 -28.07 -20.66 13.80
N VAL A 63 -27.74 -20.88 15.07
CA VAL A 63 -26.47 -20.43 15.66
C VAL A 63 -25.28 -21.16 15.00
N GLN A 64 -25.40 -22.46 14.73
CA GLN A 64 -24.36 -23.21 14.04
C GLN A 64 -24.18 -22.77 12.57
N LEU A 65 -25.27 -22.53 11.85
CA LEU A 65 -25.23 -22.04 10.47
C LEU A 65 -24.66 -20.62 10.39
N LYS A 66 -25.07 -19.73 11.30
CA LYS A 66 -24.49 -18.38 11.39
C LYS A 66 -23.00 -18.42 11.72
N ARG A 67 -22.56 -19.28 12.65
CA ARG A 67 -21.12 -19.44 12.96
C ARG A 67 -20.32 -19.97 11.76
N ARG A 68 -20.91 -20.86 10.95
CA ARG A 68 -20.29 -21.35 9.71
C ARG A 68 -20.26 -20.26 8.63
N GLN A 69 -21.32 -19.47 8.49
CA GLN A 69 -21.33 -18.30 7.61
C GLN A 69 -20.31 -17.24 8.04
N THR A 70 -20.09 -17.00 9.33
CA THR A 70 -19.06 -16.03 9.77
C THR A 70 -17.62 -16.48 9.50
N SER A 71 -17.39 -17.78 9.27
CA SER A 71 -16.07 -18.31 8.92
C SER A 71 -15.78 -18.32 7.42
N GLN A 72 -16.78 -18.04 6.58
CA GLN A 72 -16.64 -17.94 5.14
C GLN A 72 -16.93 -16.49 4.76
N LEU A 73 -15.92 -15.77 4.27
CA LEU A 73 -16.12 -14.45 3.67
C LEU A 73 -17.29 -14.51 2.69
N SER A 74 -18.17 -13.51 2.72
CA SER A 74 -19.27 -13.44 1.78
C SER A 74 -18.70 -13.50 0.37
N TRP A 75 -19.27 -14.36 -0.48
CA TRP A 75 -18.85 -14.41 -1.88
C TRP A 75 -19.02 -13.04 -2.57
N GLU A 76 -19.95 -12.21 -2.09
CA GLU A 76 -20.08 -10.82 -2.49
C GLU A 76 -18.80 -10.03 -2.21
N ASP A 77 -18.28 -10.08 -0.97
CA ASP A 77 -17.05 -9.39 -0.57
C ASP A 77 -15.83 -9.92 -1.35
N VAL A 78 -15.75 -11.23 -1.59
CA VAL A 78 -14.67 -11.84 -2.38
C VAL A 78 -14.72 -11.37 -3.83
N THR A 79 -15.91 -11.34 -4.43
CA THR A 79 -16.06 -10.86 -5.81
C THR A 79 -15.82 -9.36 -5.95
N GLN A 80 -16.18 -8.58 -4.93
CA GLN A 80 -15.91 -7.15 -4.89
C GLN A 80 -14.42 -6.87 -4.75
N ALA A 81 -13.73 -7.55 -3.82
CA ALA A 81 -12.27 -7.46 -3.67
C ALA A 81 -11.54 -7.88 -4.95
N LEU A 82 -11.97 -8.97 -5.60
CA LEU A 82 -11.40 -9.41 -6.89
C LEU A 82 -11.64 -8.38 -8.00
N LYS A 83 -12.83 -7.76 -8.05
CA LYS A 83 -13.12 -6.71 -9.02
C LYS A 83 -12.20 -5.51 -8.80
N ASP A 84 -12.06 -5.05 -7.56
CA ASP A 84 -11.22 -3.90 -7.22
C ASP A 84 -9.74 -4.20 -7.57
N ASP A 85 -9.24 -5.38 -7.20
CA ASP A 85 -7.90 -5.85 -7.59
C ASP A 85 -7.73 -5.89 -9.12
N THR A 86 -8.72 -6.38 -9.87
CA THR A 86 -8.62 -6.42 -11.34
C THR A 86 -8.56 -5.02 -11.96
N VAL A 87 -9.29 -4.05 -11.41
CA VAL A 87 -9.26 -2.66 -11.90
C VAL A 87 -7.87 -2.07 -11.68
N ASP A 88 -7.30 -2.27 -10.50
CA ASP A 88 -5.95 -1.80 -10.18
C ASP A 88 -4.89 -2.46 -11.07
N ARG A 89 -4.96 -3.78 -11.24
CA ARG A 89 -4.04 -4.51 -12.14
C ARG A 89 -4.17 -4.08 -13.59
N VAL A 90 -5.37 -3.76 -14.08
CA VAL A 90 -5.58 -3.25 -15.44
C VAL A 90 -5.00 -1.85 -15.60
N ARG A 91 -5.14 -1.00 -14.58
CA ARG A 91 -4.53 0.34 -14.56
C ARG A 91 -3.01 0.25 -14.61
N ASP A 92 -2.41 -0.59 -13.77
CA ASP A 92 -0.96 -0.81 -13.73
C ASP A 92 -0.45 -1.40 -15.06
N ASN A 93 -1.18 -2.37 -15.64
CA ASN A 93 -0.79 -2.94 -16.92
C ASN A 93 -0.82 -1.89 -18.04
N ARG A 94 -1.78 -0.96 -17.99
CA ARG A 94 -1.87 0.14 -18.96
C ARG A 94 -0.71 1.12 -18.81
N SER A 95 -0.37 1.54 -17.59
CA SER A 95 0.76 2.45 -17.37
C SER A 95 2.09 1.80 -17.77
N LEU A 96 2.32 0.54 -17.38
CA LEU A 96 3.52 -0.20 -17.77
C LEU A 96 3.63 -0.36 -19.29
N LYS A 97 2.52 -0.64 -19.99
CA LYS A 97 2.53 -0.70 -21.46
C LYS A 97 2.89 0.65 -22.09
N GLN A 98 2.39 1.75 -21.53
CA GLN A 98 2.74 3.10 -21.99
C GLN A 98 4.23 3.38 -21.77
N GLU A 99 4.77 3.01 -20.61
CA GLU A 99 6.19 3.20 -20.29
C GLU A 99 7.10 2.36 -21.22
N VAL A 100 6.72 1.11 -21.50
CA VAL A 100 7.44 0.25 -22.45
C VAL A 100 7.42 0.85 -23.85
N GLU A 101 6.27 1.37 -24.29
CA GLU A 101 6.14 2.00 -25.61
C GLU A 101 7.02 3.26 -25.71
N LEU A 102 6.98 4.13 -24.70
CA LEU A 102 7.84 5.32 -24.64
C LEU A 102 9.33 4.97 -24.66
N ASN A 103 9.75 3.99 -23.85
CA ASN A 103 11.12 3.53 -23.81
C ASN A 103 11.55 2.89 -25.14
N SER A 104 10.66 2.14 -25.79
CA SER A 104 10.89 1.57 -27.12
C SER A 104 11.12 2.68 -28.16
N GLN A 105 10.31 3.75 -28.13
CA GLN A 105 10.48 4.90 -29.02
C GLN A 105 11.82 5.61 -28.79
N ILE A 106 12.20 5.83 -27.52
CA ILE A 106 13.49 6.43 -27.17
C ILE A 106 14.65 5.56 -27.63
N CYS A 107 14.61 4.25 -27.37
CA CYS A 107 15.63 3.30 -27.83
C CYS A 107 15.77 3.30 -29.36
N THR A 108 14.64 3.32 -30.08
CA THR A 108 14.63 3.38 -31.54
C THR A 108 15.25 4.68 -32.05
N TYR A 109 14.91 5.81 -31.41
CA TYR A 109 15.50 7.12 -31.73
C TYR A 109 17.01 7.13 -31.48
N LEU A 110 17.45 6.62 -30.33
CA LEU A 110 18.87 6.52 -29.97
C LEU A 110 19.64 5.59 -30.90
N GLN A 111 19.07 4.44 -31.28
CA GLN A 111 19.67 3.52 -32.25
C GLN A 111 19.80 4.17 -33.63
N THR A 112 18.77 4.88 -34.07
CA THR A 112 18.80 5.64 -35.32
C THR A 112 19.87 6.71 -35.26
N TRP A 113 19.93 7.48 -34.17
CA TRP A 113 20.96 8.49 -33.96
C TRP A 113 22.38 7.89 -33.95
N LEU A 114 22.58 6.77 -33.26
CA LEU A 114 23.86 6.04 -33.22
C LEU A 114 24.25 5.49 -34.60
N ALA A 115 23.30 5.00 -35.40
CA ALA A 115 23.56 4.53 -36.75
C ALA A 115 23.98 5.66 -37.70
N HIS A 116 23.40 6.86 -37.54
CA HIS A 116 23.83 8.06 -38.27
C HIS A 116 25.17 8.62 -37.74
N MET A 117 25.60 8.21 -36.54
CA MET A 117 26.89 8.53 -35.93
C MET A 117 28.00 7.55 -36.35
N SER A 118 27.86 6.81 -37.46
CA SER A 118 28.85 5.79 -37.81
C SER A 118 30.25 6.35 -38.11
N ALA A 119 31.21 5.72 -37.43
CA ALA A 119 32.61 5.44 -37.77
C ALA A 119 33.73 6.40 -37.36
N ASN A 120 33.51 7.69 -37.10
CA ASN A 120 34.60 8.56 -36.65
C ASN A 120 34.06 9.60 -35.68
N TYR A 121 34.21 9.38 -34.37
CA TYR A 121 34.57 10.45 -33.44
C TYR A 121 34.57 9.97 -31.99
N VAL A 122 35.73 9.46 -31.58
CA VAL A 122 36.24 9.75 -30.23
C VAL A 122 37.14 10.99 -30.38
N GLU A 123 36.63 12.07 -30.96
CA GLU A 123 37.15 13.40 -30.61
C GLU A 123 36.05 14.11 -29.82
N GLU A 124 36.45 14.93 -28.87
CA GLU A 124 35.53 15.71 -28.05
C GLU A 124 34.80 16.75 -28.92
N HIS A 125 33.68 16.41 -29.56
CA HIS A 125 32.80 17.45 -30.11
C HIS A 125 31.84 17.92 -29.04
N TRP A 126 31.53 19.21 -29.15
CA TRP A 126 30.39 19.93 -28.58
C TRP A 126 29.04 19.18 -28.65
N ARG A 127 28.95 18.09 -29.44
CA ARG A 127 27.79 17.21 -29.52
C ARG A 127 27.50 16.45 -28.22
N HIS A 128 28.51 16.23 -27.37
CA HIS A 128 28.29 15.70 -26.01
C HIS A 128 27.64 16.73 -25.06
N SER A 129 27.52 17.98 -25.50
CA SER A 129 26.94 19.10 -24.74
C SER A 129 25.63 19.62 -25.35
N ALA A 130 25.24 19.13 -26.53
CA ALA A 130 24.04 19.58 -27.23
C ALA A 130 22.83 18.72 -26.84
N LEU A 131 21.93 19.28 -26.06
CA LEU A 131 20.63 18.66 -25.78
C LEU A 131 19.76 18.67 -27.05
N PHE A 132 19.09 17.55 -27.33
CA PHE A 132 18.12 17.48 -28.41
C PHE A 132 17.02 18.52 -28.17
N LYS A 133 16.78 19.39 -29.15
CA LYS A 133 15.62 20.29 -29.16
C LYS A 133 14.39 19.46 -29.52
N GLY A 134 13.63 19.01 -28.52
CA GLY A 134 12.52 18.07 -28.70
C GLY A 134 11.69 17.88 -27.42
N ASP A 135 11.23 16.63 -27.20
CA ASP A 135 10.41 16.23 -26.06
C ASP A 135 11.07 16.53 -24.69
N GLU A 136 10.30 17.07 -23.76
CA GLU A 136 10.78 17.53 -22.45
C GLU A 136 11.27 16.36 -21.59
N HIS A 137 10.63 15.19 -21.73
CA HIS A 137 11.04 13.99 -21.00
C HIS A 137 12.39 13.47 -21.50
N ALA A 138 12.57 13.38 -22.82
CA ALA A 138 13.85 13.02 -23.43
C ALA A 138 14.97 14.00 -23.04
N ARG A 139 14.66 15.30 -22.93
CA ARG A 139 15.61 16.34 -22.51
C ARG A 139 16.06 16.17 -21.06
N HIS A 140 15.13 15.86 -20.15
CA HIS A 140 15.45 15.57 -18.75
C HIS A 140 16.36 14.34 -18.62
N VAL A 141 16.07 13.27 -19.37
CA VAL A 141 16.92 12.08 -19.41
C VAL A 141 18.31 12.40 -19.94
N GLY A 142 18.40 13.15 -21.04
CA GLY A 142 19.67 13.61 -21.62
C GLY A 142 20.50 14.45 -20.64
N LEU A 143 19.88 15.41 -19.94
CA LEU A 143 20.52 16.19 -18.88
C LEU A 143 21.09 15.29 -17.79
N SER A 144 20.28 14.37 -17.26
CA SER A 144 20.72 13.46 -16.19
C SER A 144 21.90 12.59 -16.62
N TRP A 145 21.93 12.17 -17.88
CA TRP A 145 23.01 11.36 -18.44
C TRP A 145 24.29 12.18 -18.60
N ILE A 146 24.23 13.38 -19.18
CA ILE A 146 25.39 14.28 -19.31
C ILE A 146 25.96 14.62 -17.93
N THR A 147 25.10 14.93 -16.94
CA THR A 147 25.55 15.25 -15.58
C THR A 147 26.24 14.06 -14.92
N ARG A 148 25.68 12.85 -15.03
CA ARG A 148 26.32 11.62 -14.50
C ARG A 148 27.63 11.32 -15.20
N GLN A 149 27.66 11.44 -16.52
CA GLN A 149 28.87 11.23 -17.30
C GLN A 149 29.96 12.24 -16.92
N ALA A 150 29.62 13.51 -16.76
CA ALA A 150 30.54 14.53 -16.29
C ALA A 150 31.06 14.17 -14.90
N TYR A 151 30.17 13.95 -13.92
CA TYR A 151 30.52 13.60 -12.55
C TYR A 151 31.49 12.41 -12.46
N HIS A 152 31.20 11.30 -13.16
CA HIS A 152 32.06 10.11 -13.14
C HIS A 152 33.35 10.27 -13.95
N ASN A 153 33.38 11.14 -14.97
CA ASN A 153 34.60 11.41 -15.72
C ASN A 153 35.49 12.47 -15.06
N THR A 154 34.94 13.33 -14.19
CA THR A 154 35.67 14.42 -13.54
C THR A 154 36.94 13.91 -12.87
N ASP A 155 36.85 12.88 -12.01
CA ASP A 155 38.02 12.35 -11.31
C ASP A 155 39.09 11.82 -12.28
N ARG A 156 38.67 11.13 -13.34
CA ARG A 156 39.58 10.61 -14.37
C ARG A 156 40.30 11.73 -15.10
N VAL A 157 39.57 12.76 -15.51
CA VAL A 157 40.14 13.92 -16.24
C VAL A 157 41.04 14.74 -15.32
N LEU A 158 40.61 15.02 -14.09
CA LEU A 158 41.40 15.76 -13.11
C LEU A 158 42.65 14.99 -12.69
N SER A 159 42.63 13.66 -12.64
CA SER A 159 43.82 12.85 -12.31
C SER A 159 44.96 12.98 -13.33
N ALA A 160 44.64 13.30 -14.59
CA ALA A 160 45.64 13.50 -15.64
C ALA A 160 46.36 14.87 -15.52
N ILE A 161 45.78 15.78 -14.75
CA ILE A 161 46.26 17.15 -14.54
C ILE A 161 46.82 17.24 -13.12
N PRO A 162 48.15 17.12 -12.93
CA PRO A 162 48.76 17.32 -11.63
C PRO A 162 48.60 18.78 -11.22
N PHE A 163 47.88 19.03 -10.12
CA PHE A 163 47.86 20.33 -9.48
C PHE A 163 49.15 20.49 -8.66
N PRO A 164 49.90 21.60 -8.80
CA PRO A 164 51.05 21.87 -7.95
C PRO A 164 50.60 21.96 -6.48
N SER A 165 51.35 21.29 -5.60
CA SER A 165 51.11 21.34 -4.16
C SER A 165 51.31 22.77 -3.66
N ALA A 166 50.39 23.29 -2.84
CA ALA A 166 50.41 24.62 -2.23
C ALA A 166 51.63 24.91 -1.30
N LEU A 167 52.63 24.01 -1.27
CA LEU A 167 53.87 24.14 -0.50
C LEU A 167 54.90 25.08 -1.15
N SER A 168 54.73 25.43 -2.42
CA SER A 168 55.56 26.46 -3.06
C SER A 168 54.91 27.83 -2.84
N ALA A 169 55.37 28.56 -1.83
CA ALA A 169 54.82 29.84 -1.38
C ALA A 169 54.77 30.97 -2.45
N ASP A 170 55.37 30.76 -3.62
CA ASP A 170 55.46 31.74 -4.72
C ASP A 170 54.41 31.58 -5.84
N TYR A 171 53.56 30.54 -5.82
CA TYR A 171 52.65 30.24 -6.94
C TYR A 171 51.20 30.09 -6.49
N ALA A 172 50.55 31.21 -6.12
CA ALA A 172 49.12 31.26 -5.82
C ALA A 172 48.24 31.13 -7.08
N ASP A 173 48.77 31.55 -8.22
CA ASP A 173 48.16 31.41 -9.54
C ASP A 173 49.10 30.59 -10.43
N TYR A 174 48.59 29.50 -11.00
CA TYR A 174 49.36 28.60 -11.85
C TYR A 174 48.60 28.31 -13.14
N VAL A 175 49.32 28.35 -14.27
CA VAL A 175 48.78 28.00 -15.60
C VAL A 175 49.72 26.96 -16.21
N ASP A 176 49.23 25.73 -16.38
CA ASP A 176 49.91 24.69 -17.16
C ASP A 176 49.33 24.68 -18.58
N VAL A 177 50.21 24.77 -19.58
CA VAL A 177 49.82 24.65 -20.99
C VAL A 177 50.54 23.46 -21.58
N ARG A 178 49.80 22.39 -21.84
CA ARG A 178 50.30 21.19 -22.50
C ARG A 178 49.89 21.22 -23.95
N THR A 179 50.85 20.94 -24.83
CA THR A 179 50.61 20.83 -26.25
C THR A 179 51.06 19.47 -26.73
N SER A 180 50.15 18.71 -27.33
CA SER A 180 50.44 17.40 -27.92
C SER A 180 49.96 17.36 -29.36
N SER A 181 50.73 16.69 -30.24
CA SER A 181 50.32 16.46 -31.63
C SER A 181 49.48 15.20 -31.71
N VAL A 182 48.22 15.32 -32.10
CA VAL A 182 47.34 14.18 -32.35
C VAL A 182 47.41 13.84 -33.84
N ASN A 183 47.83 12.61 -34.15
CA ASN A 183 47.93 12.06 -35.51
C ASN A 183 48.78 12.89 -36.50
N GLY A 184 49.67 13.76 -36.00
CA GLY A 184 50.55 14.60 -36.84
C GLY A 184 49.85 15.73 -37.60
N MET A 185 48.53 15.91 -37.44
CA MET A 185 47.75 16.91 -38.18
C MET A 185 47.02 17.90 -37.25
N LEU A 186 46.73 17.51 -36.01
CA LEU A 186 46.02 18.33 -35.04
C LEU A 186 46.92 18.64 -33.85
N ILE A 187 46.85 19.88 -33.38
CA ILE A 187 47.50 20.33 -32.15
C ILE A 187 46.44 20.37 -31.07
N LEU A 188 46.54 19.48 -30.08
CA LEU A 188 45.72 19.53 -28.88
C LEU A 188 46.41 20.43 -27.86
N ILE A 189 45.74 21.51 -27.48
CA ILE A 189 46.19 22.44 -26.45
C ILE A 189 45.31 22.22 -25.22
N GLN A 190 45.90 21.70 -24.15
CA GLN A 190 45.26 21.55 -22.85
C GLN A 190 45.79 22.63 -21.93
N VAL A 191 44.88 23.46 -21.40
CA VAL A 191 45.21 24.54 -20.46
C VAL A 191 44.57 24.22 -19.13
N ALA A 192 45.39 24.12 -18.08
CA ALA A 192 44.93 24.00 -16.71
C ALA A 192 45.28 25.28 -15.95
N THR A 193 44.30 25.93 -15.34
CA THR A 193 44.50 27.13 -14.52
C THR A 193 44.08 26.86 -13.09
N GLN A 194 44.97 27.15 -12.14
CA GLN A 194 44.69 27.15 -10.71
C GLN A 194 44.77 28.59 -10.20
N ARG A 195 43.80 28.98 -9.38
CA ARG A 195 43.79 30.25 -8.64
C ARG A 195 43.40 29.99 -7.20
N ILE A 196 44.17 30.54 -6.26
CA ILE A 196 43.83 30.51 -4.84
C ILE A 196 43.03 31.77 -4.52
N LEU A 197 41.78 31.60 -4.11
CA LEU A 197 40.93 32.70 -3.68
C LEU A 197 41.24 33.08 -2.21
N PRO A 198 41.15 34.36 -1.83
CA PRO A 198 41.45 34.83 -0.47
C PRO A 198 40.33 34.53 0.54
N TYR A 199 39.21 33.95 0.10
CA TYR A 199 38.07 33.61 0.93
C TYR A 199 37.89 32.09 0.94
N SER A 200 37.50 31.54 2.09
CA SER A 200 37.15 30.12 2.14
C SER A 200 35.81 29.87 1.44
N LEU A 201 35.57 28.63 1.02
CA LEU A 201 34.28 28.26 0.41
C LEU A 201 33.12 28.52 1.38
N GLU A 202 33.36 28.32 2.67
CA GLU A 202 32.38 28.52 3.74
C GLU A 202 31.96 30.00 3.81
N ASP A 203 32.91 30.93 3.70
CA ASP A 203 32.64 32.39 3.76
C ASP A 203 31.81 32.92 2.57
N VAL A 204 31.77 32.20 1.45
CA VAL A 204 31.12 32.64 0.20
C VAL A 204 29.82 31.88 -0.08
N SER A 205 29.54 30.79 0.65
CA SER A 205 28.41 29.90 0.41
C SER A 205 27.12 30.23 1.19
N GLU A 206 27.13 31.28 2.02
CA GLU A 206 25.95 31.89 2.65
C GLU A 206 25.26 32.92 1.72
#